data_AF-A0A087AGV0-F1
#
_entry.id   AF-A0A087AGV0-F1
#
_cell.length_a   1.000
_cell.length_b   1.000
_cell.length_c   1.000
_cell.angle_alpha   90.00
_cell.angle_beta   90.00
_cell.angle_gamma   90.00
#
_symmetry.space_group_name_H-M   'P 1'
#
loop_
_entity.id
_entity.type
_entity.pdbx_description
1 polymer ?
#
loop_
_entity_poly.entity_id
_entity_poly.type
_entity_poly.pdbx_seq_one_letter_code
_entity_poly.pdbx_strand_id
1 'polypeptide(L)' 'MCPKCVSHHVASILYGMPAFSEDLQRELDEGTMTLGGCDIDIYHPMPNYRCNDCGYKFRYVA' A
#
# COMPACT_ATOMS: atom_id res chain seq x y z
N MET A 1 -3.88 4.19 -11.49
CA MET A 1 -5.21 3.54 -11.43
C MET A 1 -5.10 2.06 -11.02
N CYS A 2 -6.11 1.49 -10.34
CA CYS A 2 -6.17 0.05 -10.01
C CYS A 2 -6.46 -0.78 -11.28
N PRO A 3 -5.61 -1.76 -11.62
CA PRO A 3 -5.81 -2.56 -12.84
C PRO A 3 -6.98 -3.56 -12.77
N LYS A 4 -7.55 -3.81 -11.58
CA LYS A 4 -8.65 -4.76 -11.39
C LYS A 4 -10.04 -4.12 -11.45
N CYS A 5 -10.21 -2.96 -10.82
CA CYS A 5 -11.52 -2.30 -10.71
C CYS A 5 -11.53 -0.86 -11.24
N VAL A 6 -10.42 -0.38 -11.82
CA VAL A 6 -10.30 0.96 -12.43
C VAL A 6 -10.40 2.12 -11.41
N SER A 7 -10.48 1.82 -10.10
CA SER A 7 -10.51 2.85 -9.06
C SER A 7 -9.19 3.64 -8.99
N HIS A 8 -9.28 4.92 -8.63
CA HIS A 8 -8.15 5.78 -8.32
C HIS A 8 -7.79 5.79 -6.82
N HIS A 9 -8.63 5.22 -5.95
CA HIS A 9 -8.35 5.14 -4.52
C HIS A 9 -7.40 3.97 -4.25
N VAL A 10 -6.11 4.27 -4.30
CA VAL A 10 -5.03 3.32 -4.15
C VAL A 10 -4.08 3.83 -3.06
N ALA A 11 -3.81 2.99 -2.07
CA ALA A 11 -2.84 3.23 -1.02
C ALA A 11 -1.47 2.64 -1.36
N SER A 12 -0.40 3.29 -0.93
CA SER A 12 0.96 2.72 -0.95
C SER A 12 1.13 1.74 0.22
N ILE A 13 1.86 0.65 0.00
CA ILE A 13 2.12 -0.35 1.05
C ILE A 13 3.47 -0.06 1.69
N LEU A 14 3.47 0.23 2.99
CA LEU A 14 4.67 0.39 3.80
C LEU A 14 5.04 -0.93 4.47
N TYR A 15 6.23 -1.45 4.16
CA TYR A 15 6.76 -2.69 4.74
C TYR A 15 7.79 -2.40 5.85
N GLY A 16 8.02 -3.39 6.70
CA GLY A 16 8.94 -3.28 7.82
C GLY A 16 8.28 -2.72 9.07
N MET A 17 9.12 -2.21 9.98
CA MET A 17 8.67 -1.58 11.22
C MET A 17 8.68 -0.06 11.04
N PRO A 18 7.50 0.60 10.97
CA PRO A 18 7.43 2.04 10.86
C PRO A 18 7.77 2.73 12.19
N ALA A 19 8.18 3.99 12.11
CA ALA A 19 8.43 4.85 13.27
C ALA A 19 7.14 5.40 13.94
N PHE A 20 5.95 5.04 13.43
CA PHE A 20 4.63 5.48 13.92
C PHE A 20 4.54 6.99 14.20
N SER A 21 5.05 7.80 13.27
CA SER A 21 4.98 9.26 13.33
C SER A 21 3.55 9.77 13.08
N GLU A 22 3.23 10.98 13.55
CA GLU A 22 1.91 11.59 13.33
C GLU A 22 1.54 11.71 11.85
N ASP A 23 2.50 12.03 10.98
CA ASP A 23 2.28 12.06 9.53
C ASP A 23 1.88 10.70 8.98
N LEU A 24 2.56 9.62 9.42
CA LEU A 24 2.20 8.26 9.00
C LEU A 24 0.79 7.89 9.48
N GLN A 25 0.44 8.25 10.72
CA GLN A 25 -0.90 8.02 11.23
C GLN A 25 -1.95 8.73 10.36
N ARG A 26 -1.71 10.01 9.99
CA ARG A 26 -2.59 10.75 9.07
C ARG A 26 -2.70 10.07 7.71
N GLU A 27 -1.61 9.58 7.13
CA GLU A 27 -1.65 8.88 5.84
C GLU A 27 -2.42 7.55 5.91
N LEU A 28 -2.36 6.86 7.06
CA LEU A 28 -3.16 5.66 7.31
C LEU A 28 -4.65 5.98 7.45
N ASP A 29 -4.99 7.06 8.16
CA ASP A 29 -6.37 7.54 8.33
C ASP A 29 -6.98 8.06 7.01
N GLU A 30 -6.19 8.76 6.19
CA GLU A 30 -6.59 9.22 4.85
C GLU A 30 -6.65 8.07 3.83
N GLY A 31 -6.08 6.91 4.15
CA GLY A 31 -6.01 5.75 3.26
C GLY A 31 -5.06 5.93 2.08
N THR A 32 -4.09 6.86 2.17
CA THR A 32 -3.02 7.04 1.18
C THR A 32 -1.86 6.07 1.41
N MET A 33 -1.73 5.57 2.65
CA MET A 33 -0.80 4.51 3.07
C MET A 33 -1.55 3.32 3.68
N THR A 34 -0.94 2.14 3.62
CA THR A 34 -1.37 0.94 4.36
C THR A 34 -0.16 0.15 4.82
N LEU A 35 -0.27 -0.53 5.95
CA LEU A 35 0.83 -1.34 6.47
C LEU A 35 0.84 -2.73 5.80
N GLY A 36 2.03 -3.12 5.33
CA GLY A 36 2.36 -4.42 4.81
C GLY A 36 2.84 -5.38 5.90
N GLY A 37 3.65 -6.35 5.51
CA GLY A 37 4.35 -7.24 6.44
C GLY A 37 5.62 -6.61 7.00
N CYS A 38 6.12 -7.18 8.10
CA CYS A 38 7.44 -6.82 8.64
C CYS A 38 8.59 -7.29 7.74
N ASP A 39 8.42 -8.41 7.06
CA ASP A 39 9.44 -8.99 6.20
C ASP A 39 9.39 -8.41 4.79
N ILE A 40 10.55 -7.96 4.32
CA ILE A 40 10.75 -7.55 2.94
C ILE A 40 11.42 -8.72 2.22
N ASP A 41 10.68 -9.37 1.34
CA ASP A 41 11.22 -10.37 0.44
C ASP A 41 11.94 -9.68 -0.72
N ILE A 42 13.27 -9.69 -0.68
CA ILE A 42 14.12 -9.12 -1.74
C ILE A 42 14.26 -10.03 -2.96
N TYR A 43 13.88 -11.30 -2.84
CA TYR A 43 13.99 -12.29 -3.92
C TYR A 43 12.70 -12.39 -4.74
N HIS A 44 11.54 -12.18 -4.11
CA HIS A 44 10.24 -12.26 -4.76
C HIS A 44 9.55 -10.91 -4.91
N PRO A 45 8.75 -10.74 -5.98
CA PRO A 45 8.10 -9.48 -6.21
C PRO A 45 6.99 -9.18 -5.20
N MET A 46 7.23 -8.24 -4.28
CA MET A 46 6.20 -7.70 -3.40
C MET A 46 5.34 -6.64 -4.11
N PRO A 47 4.04 -6.53 -3.76
CA PRO A 47 3.18 -5.45 -4.24
C PRO A 47 3.53 -4.13 -3.55
N ASN A 48 3.46 -3.02 -4.29
CA ASN A 48 3.74 -1.69 -3.74
C ASN A 48 2.47 -0.93 -3.39
N TYR A 49 1.32 -1.39 -3.91
CA TYR A 49 0.05 -0.69 -3.85
C TYR A 49 -1.08 -1.64 -3.50
N ARG A 50 -2.08 -1.11 -2.79
CA ARG A 50 -3.35 -1.77 -2.50
C ARG A 50 -4.49 -0.86 -2.91
N CYS A 51 -5.45 -1.38 -3.68
CA CYS A 51 -6.69 -0.64 -3.93
C CYS A 51 -7.58 -0.65 -2.69
N ASN A 52 -8.09 0.52 -2.29
CA ASN A 52 -8.96 0.66 -1.13
C ASN A 52 -10.37 0.11 -1.39
N ASP A 53 -10.86 0.18 -2.64
CA ASP A 53 -12.21 -0.32 -2.97
C ASP A 53 -12.30 -1.83 -3.13
N CYS A 54 -11.33 -2.45 -3.83
CA CYS A 54 -11.38 -3.88 -4.14
C CYS A 54 -10.34 -4.73 -3.42
N GLY A 55 -9.44 -4.11 -2.64
CA GLY A 55 -8.39 -4.79 -1.90
C GLY A 55 -7.27 -5.39 -2.74
N TYR A 56 -7.30 -5.24 -4.07
CA TYR A 56 -6.30 -5.83 -4.96
C TYR A 56 -4.92 -5.22 -4.72
N LYS A 57 -3.92 -6.09 -4.57
CA LYS A 57 -2.52 -5.70 -4.36
C LYS A 57 -1.75 -5.85 -5.66
N PHE A 58 -0.98 -4.83 -6.03
CA PHE A 58 -0.25 -4.79 -7.30
C PHE A 58 1.00 -3.93 -7.20
N ARG A 59 1.88 -4.03 -8.19
CA ARG A 59 3.24 -3.45 -8.12
C ARG A 59 3.39 -2.11 -8.82
N TYR A 60 2.70 -1.90 -9.93
CA TYR A 60 2.79 -0.67 -10.73
C TYR A 60 1.40 -0.06 -10.86
N VAL A 61 1.33 1.26 -10.65
CA VAL A 61 0.13 2.02 -11.00
C VAL A 61 0.18 2.27 -12.50
N ALA A 62 -0.87 1.89 -13.21
CA ALA A 62 -1.10 2.29 -14.60
C ALA A 62 -1.64 3.73 -14.66
#